data_AF-A0A8T3V1E4-F1
#
_entry.id   AF-A0A8T3V1E4-F1
#
_cell.length_a   1.000
_cell.length_b   1.000
_cell.length_c   1.000
_cell.angle_alpha   90.00
_cell.angle_beta   90.00
_cell.angle_gamma   90.00
#
_symmetry.space_group_name_H-M   'P 1'
#
loop_
_entity.id
_entity.type
_entity.pdbx_description
1 polymer ?
#
loop_
_entity_poly.entity_id
_entity_poly.type
_entity_poly.pdbx_seq_one_letter_code
_entity_poly.pdbx_strand_id
1 'polypeptide(L)'
;MAELRYRAGNVKDPGVHKIGIIALGSHLENHGPALPIDTDAKIGAHIAFQASLETGAKFLGIIFPAYELDEIDHGVHVSLDELKENVINTLNSAKKYLNIEKVVIV
;
A
#
# COMPACT_ATOMS: atom_id res chain seq x y z
N MET A 1 -13.89 17.51 21.37
CA MET A 1 -13.05 16.83 20.36
C MET A 1 -12.23 15.77 21.08
N ALA A 2 -12.12 14.56 20.52
CA ALA A 2 -11.23 13.54 21.09
C ALA A 2 -9.77 13.94 20.84
N GLU A 3 -8.93 13.84 21.88
CA GLU A 3 -7.49 14.04 21.74
C GLU A 3 -6.89 12.80 21.07
N LEU A 4 -6.38 12.96 19.85
CA LEU A 4 -5.78 11.87 19.11
C LEU A 4 -4.43 11.50 19.76
N ARG A 5 -4.24 10.22 20.06
CA ARG A 5 -2.99 9.71 20.62
C ARG A 5 -1.94 9.57 19.52
N TYR A 6 -1.40 10.70 19.05
CA TYR A 6 -0.31 10.74 18.05
C TYR A 6 0.95 9.97 18.51
N ARG A 7 1.09 9.71 19.81
CA ARG A 7 2.20 8.95 20.39
C ARG A 7 1.92 7.45 20.54
N ALA A 8 0.82 6.93 20.01
CA ALA A 8 0.60 5.50 19.97
C ALA A 8 1.55 4.88 18.93
N GLY A 9 2.54 4.10 19.39
CA GLY A 9 3.61 3.54 18.57
C GLY A 9 5.00 3.97 19.04
N ASN A 10 6.06 3.29 18.59
CA ASN A 10 7.44 3.62 18.94
C ASN A 10 7.97 4.81 18.11
N VAL A 11 7.23 5.93 18.12
CA VAL A 11 7.50 7.11 17.29
C VAL A 11 8.78 7.79 17.74
N LYS A 12 9.85 7.62 16.96
CA LYS A 12 11.16 8.28 17.19
C LYS A 12 11.19 9.73 16.71
N ASP A 13 10.47 10.04 15.62
CA ASP A 13 10.38 11.36 15.01
C ASP A 13 8.91 11.67 14.63
N PRO A 14 8.29 12.73 15.18
CA PRO A 14 6.91 13.12 14.83
C PRO A 14 6.69 13.40 13.33
N GLY A 15 7.75 13.73 12.59
CA GLY A 15 7.71 13.90 11.13
C GLY A 15 7.26 12.65 10.38
N VAL A 16 7.34 11.46 10.99
CA VAL A 16 6.85 10.19 10.44
C VAL A 16 5.36 10.24 10.10
N HIS A 17 4.58 11.07 10.80
CA HIS A 17 3.15 11.19 10.52
C HIS A 17 2.84 11.87 9.17
N LYS A 18 3.83 12.48 8.52
CA LYS A 18 3.72 13.02 7.16
C LYS A 18 4.05 11.96 6.09
N ILE A 19 4.41 10.75 6.50
CA ILE A 19 4.72 9.62 5.61
C ILE A 19 3.53 8.68 5.57
N GLY A 20 3.11 8.31 4.36
CA GLY A 20 2.17 7.22 4.12
C GLY A 20 2.88 5.95 3.67
N ILE A 21 2.35 4.79 4.03
CA ILE A 21 2.78 3.47 3.54
C ILE A 21 1.56 2.82 2.89
N ILE A 22 1.70 2.39 1.64
CA ILE A 22 0.65 1.71 0.87
C ILE A 22 1.20 0.42 0.28
N ALA A 23 0.40 -0.63 0.30
CA ALA A 23 0.76 -1.89 -0.33
C ALA A 23 0.34 -1.93 -1.80
N LEU A 24 1.18 -2.50 -2.65
CA LEU A 24 0.90 -2.79 -4.05
C LEU A 24 1.37 -4.22 -4.36
N GLY A 25 0.44 -5.09 -4.71
CA GLY A 25 0.72 -6.46 -5.11
C GLY A 25 -0.49 -7.07 -5.83
N SER A 26 -0.27 -8.14 -6.60
CA SER A 26 -1.35 -8.80 -7.31
C SER A 26 -2.29 -9.56 -6.37
N HIS A 27 -3.59 -9.46 -6.63
CA HIS A 27 -4.64 -10.19 -5.90
C HIS A 27 -5.09 -11.46 -6.63
N LEU A 28 -4.75 -11.58 -7.92
CA LEU A 28 -5.27 -12.59 -8.84
C LEU A 28 -4.15 -13.14 -9.73
N GLU A 29 -3.04 -13.56 -9.12
CA GLU A 29 -1.88 -14.12 -9.81
C GLU A 29 -1.64 -15.57 -9.36
N ASN A 30 -1.29 -16.45 -10.29
CA ASN A 30 -1.02 -17.84 -10.01
C ASN A 30 0.40 -18.04 -9.50
N HIS A 31 0.54 -18.32 -8.21
CA HIS A 31 1.83 -18.65 -7.56
C HIS A 31 2.13 -20.16 -7.54
N GLY A 32 1.59 -20.92 -8.48
CA GLY A 32 1.78 -22.36 -8.60
C GLY A 32 0.98 -23.15 -7.57
N PRO A 33 1.34 -24.43 -7.33
CA PRO A 33 0.48 -25.36 -6.59
C PRO A 33 0.45 -25.15 -5.07
N ALA A 34 1.34 -24.31 -4.54
CA ALA A 34 1.59 -24.22 -3.10
C ALA A 34 1.10 -22.93 -2.45
N LEU A 35 0.85 -21.88 -3.24
CA LEU A 35 0.60 -20.53 -2.73
C LEU A 35 -0.77 -19.99 -3.21
N PRO A 36 -1.50 -19.25 -2.36
CA PRO A 36 -2.76 -18.61 -2.75
C PRO A 36 -2.57 -17.55 -3.84
N ILE A 37 -3.64 -17.26 -4.58
CA ILE A 37 -3.58 -16.33 -5.72
C ILE A 37 -3.35 -14.84 -5.37
N ASP A 38 -3.54 -14.52 -4.10
CA ASP A 38 -3.41 -13.17 -3.54
C ASP A 38 -2.16 -13.04 -2.66
N THR A 39 -1.15 -13.89 -2.90
CA THR A 39 0.08 -13.95 -2.11
C THR A 39 0.79 -12.59 -2.10
N ASP A 40 0.97 -11.97 -3.26
CA ASP A 40 1.62 -10.67 -3.42
C ASP A 40 0.92 -9.59 -2.60
N ALA A 41 -0.40 -9.45 -2.78
CA ALA A 41 -1.21 -8.51 -2.03
C ALA A 41 -1.15 -8.76 -0.51
N LYS A 42 -1.21 -10.03 -0.07
CA LYS A 42 -1.15 -10.39 1.36
C LYS A 42 0.18 -10.04 1.99
N ILE A 43 1.28 -10.38 1.33
CA ILE A 43 2.64 -10.11 1.84
C ILE A 43 2.86 -8.59 1.88
N GLY A 44 2.56 -7.88 0.78
CA GLY A 44 2.69 -6.42 0.71
C GLY A 44 1.86 -5.73 1.79
N ALA A 45 0.60 -6.13 1.96
CA ALA A 45 -0.29 -5.58 2.99
C ALA A 45 0.22 -5.84 4.41
N HIS A 46 0.71 -7.05 4.68
CA HIS A 46 1.24 -7.40 6.00
C HIS A 46 2.47 -6.54 6.34
N ILE A 47 3.45 -6.47 5.44
CA ILE A 47 4.67 -5.68 5.64
C ILE A 47 4.34 -4.20 5.79
N ALA A 48 3.50 -3.65 4.91
CA ALA A 48 3.08 -2.25 4.97
C ALA A 48 2.39 -1.91 6.30
N PHE A 49 1.50 -2.80 6.77
CA PHE A 49 0.81 -2.61 8.04
C PHE A 49 1.76 -2.69 9.24
N GLN A 50 2.63 -3.72 9.32
CA GLN A 50 3.60 -3.83 10.40
C GLN A 50 4.56 -2.63 10.43
N ALA A 51 5.09 -2.22 9.28
CA ALA A 51 5.96 -1.05 9.17
C ALA A 51 5.25 0.22 9.67
N SER A 52 3.95 0.38 9.38
CA SER A 52 3.17 1.52 9.87
C SER A 52 3.03 1.52 11.39
N LEU A 53 2.83 0.35 12.02
CA LEU A 53 2.69 0.20 13.46
C LEU A 53 4.01 0.45 14.19
N GLU A 54 5.11 -0.07 13.66
CA GLU A 54 6.44 0.08 14.27
C GLU A 54 6.98 1.50 14.17
N THR A 55 6.68 2.20 13.07
CA THR A 55 7.21 3.54 12.80
C THR A 55 6.28 4.68 13.21
N GLY A 56 4.97 4.46 13.21
CA GLY A 56 3.94 5.50 13.34
C GLY A 56 3.61 6.23 12.03
N ALA A 57 4.10 5.74 10.89
CA ALA A 57 3.68 6.19 9.56
C ALA A 57 2.20 5.84 9.32
N LYS A 58 1.53 6.57 8.42
CA LYS A 58 0.11 6.32 8.12
C LYS A 58 -0.03 5.13 7.19
N PHE A 59 -0.75 4.09 7.62
CA PHE A 59 -1.18 3.05 6.70
C PHE A 59 -2.27 3.60 5.77
N LEU A 60 -2.02 3.54 4.46
CA LEU A 60 -2.92 4.08 3.43
C LEU A 60 -3.84 3.00 2.83
N GLY A 61 -3.60 1.73 3.14
CA GLY A 61 -4.35 0.60 2.59
C GLY A 61 -3.56 -0.16 1.51
N ILE A 62 -4.30 -0.74 0.58
CA ILE A 62 -3.80 -1.65 -0.46
C ILE A 62 -4.36 -1.16 -1.80
N ILE A 63 -3.52 -1.13 -2.83
CA ILE A 63 -3.96 -0.94 -4.21
C ILE A 63 -4.49 -2.28 -4.75
N PHE A 64 -5.69 -2.26 -5.32
CA PHE A 64 -6.33 -3.45 -5.87
C PHE A 64 -5.90 -3.81 -7.30
N PRO A 65 -5.82 -2.87 -8.26
CA PRO A 65 -5.32 -3.21 -9.59
C PRO A 65 -3.82 -3.56 -9.52
N ALA A 66 -3.40 -4.49 -10.37
CA ALA A 66 -2.00 -4.83 -10.59
C ALA A 66 -1.74 -4.92 -12.10
N TYR A 67 -0.48 -4.70 -12.48
CA TYR A 67 0.01 -4.80 -13.86
C TYR A 67 1.01 -5.95 -13.94
N GLU A 68 0.99 -6.65 -15.06
CA GLU A 68 1.94 -7.70 -15.41
C GLU A 68 2.51 -7.37 -16.80
N LEU A 69 3.79 -7.69 -17.02
CA LEU A 69 4.44 -7.46 -18.31
C LEU A 69 3.80 -8.32 -19.39
N ASP A 70 3.68 -7.79 -20.61
CA ASP A 70 2.95 -8.41 -21.71
C ASP A 70 3.46 -9.83 -22.08
N GLU A 71 4.73 -10.13 -21.79
CA GLU A 71 5.34 -11.46 -22.03
C GLU A 71 5.00 -12.49 -20.96
N ILE A 72 4.26 -12.10 -19.93
CA ILE A 72 3.95 -12.87 -18.74
C ILE A 72 2.42 -12.96 -18.61
N ASP A 73 1.90 -14.16 -18.36
CA ASP A 73 0.46 -14.42 -18.23
C ASP A 73 0.22 -15.39 -17.07
N HIS A 74 0.30 -14.87 -15.85
CA HIS A 74 0.04 -15.65 -14.64
C HIS A 74 -1.24 -15.22 -13.92
N GLY A 75 -1.94 -14.18 -14.37
CA GLY A 75 -3.05 -13.65 -13.60
C GLY A 75 -3.98 -12.68 -14.33
N VAL A 76 -4.89 -12.10 -13.54
CA VAL A 76 -5.80 -11.06 -14.01
C VAL A 76 -5.21 -9.70 -13.68
N HIS A 77 -4.75 -9.01 -14.72
CA HIS A 77 -4.05 -7.74 -14.61
C HIS A 77 -4.74 -6.65 -15.46
N VAL A 78 -4.55 -5.40 -15.05
CA VAL A 78 -5.04 -4.22 -15.79
C VAL A 78 -3.91 -3.60 -16.59
N SER A 79 -4.23 -2.66 -17.48
CA SER A 79 -3.20 -1.90 -18.18
C SER A 79 -2.35 -1.06 -17.22
N LEU A 80 -1.10 -0.78 -17.60
CA LEU A 80 -0.22 0.11 -16.82
C LEU A 80 -0.85 1.50 -16.59
N ASP A 81 -1.61 2.00 -17.56
CA ASP A 81 -2.30 3.29 -17.45
C ASP A 81 -3.41 3.26 -16.40
N GLU A 82 -4.18 2.19 -16.33
CA GLU A 82 -5.23 2.00 -15.33
C GLU A 82 -4.65 1.87 -13.91
N LEU A 83 -3.58 1.08 -13.74
CA LEU A 83 -2.84 1.00 -12.48
C LEU A 83 -2.33 2.39 -12.05
N LYS A 84 -1.67 3.10 -12.97
CA LYS A 84 -1.12 4.44 -12.74
C LYS A 84 -2.21 5.41 -12.29
N GLU A 85 -3.35 5.43 -12.98
CA GLU A 85 -4.48 6.30 -12.62
C GLU A 85 -5.00 5.98 -11.22
N ASN A 86 -5.19 4.69 -10.89
CA ASN A 86 -5.65 4.27 -9.57
C ASN A 86 -4.69 4.69 -8.44
N VAL A 87 -3.39 4.48 -8.65
CA VAL A 87 -2.35 4.90 -7.69
C VAL A 87 -2.39 6.41 -7.50
N ILE A 88 -2.39 7.20 -8.58
CA ILE A 88 -2.42 8.67 -8.50
C ILE A 88 -3.67 9.16 -7.74
N ASN A 89 -4.85 8.63 -8.05
CA ASN A 89 -6.10 9.01 -7.41
C ASN A 89 -6.12 8.67 -5.91
N THR A 90 -5.58 7.49 -5.55
CA THR A 90 -5.43 7.06 -4.16
C THR A 90 -4.47 7.98 -3.40
N LEU A 91 -3.29 8.26 -3.96
CA LEU A 91 -2.30 9.13 -3.32
C LEU A 91 -2.77 10.59 -3.22
N ASN A 92 -3.49 11.11 -4.21
CA ASN A 92 -4.09 12.45 -4.16
C ASN A 92 -5.13 12.55 -3.04
N SER A 93 -5.97 11.51 -2.88
CA SER A 93 -6.93 11.43 -1.78
C SER A 93 -6.20 11.39 -0.44
N ALA A 94 -5.19 10.53 -0.29
CA ALA A 94 -4.39 10.47 0.93
C ALA A 94 -3.70 11.80 1.25
N LYS A 95 -3.11 12.48 0.27
CA LYS A 95 -2.51 13.82 0.44
C LYS A 95 -3.54 14.84 0.92
N LYS A 96 -4.71 14.89 0.28
CA LYS A 96 -5.79 15.83 0.60
C LYS A 96 -6.35 15.62 2.01
N TYR A 97 -6.61 14.38 2.40
CA TYR A 97 -7.35 14.07 3.62
C TYR A 97 -6.44 13.75 4.83
N LEU A 98 -5.21 13.29 4.59
CA LEU A 98 -4.29 12.84 5.64
C LEU A 98 -3.03 13.71 5.75
N ASN A 99 -2.87 14.72 4.89
CA ASN A 99 -1.75 15.66 4.88
C ASN A 99 -0.37 14.97 4.84
N ILE A 100 -0.24 13.94 3.98
CA ILE A 100 1.04 13.27 3.72
C ILE A 100 1.89 14.07 2.73
N GLU A 101 3.21 14.03 2.91
CA GLU A 101 4.21 14.68 2.04
C GLU A 101 5.04 13.66 1.26
N LYS A 102 5.15 12.42 1.78
CA LYS A 102 5.93 11.33 1.20
C LYS A 102 5.18 10.01 1.31
N VAL A 103 5.47 9.09 0.41
CA VAL A 103 4.86 7.76 0.36
C VAL A 103 5.95 6.70 0.17
N VAL A 104 5.80 5.59 0.88
CA VAL A 104 6.47 4.32 0.57
C VAL A 104 5.44 3.39 -0.04
N ILE A 105 5.73 2.90 -1.24
CA ILE A 105 4.95 1.82 -1.89
C ILE A 105 5.71 0.53 -1.58
N VAL A 106 5.00 -0.42 -0.95
CA VAL A 106 5.51 -1.72 -0.52
C VAL A 106 5.00 -2.79 -1.46
#